data_AF-A0A853CGA2-F1
#
_entry.id   AF-A0A853CGA2-F1
#
_cell.length_a   1.000
_cell.length_b   1.000
_cell.length_c   1.000
_cell.angle_alpha   90.00
_cell.angle_beta   90.00
_cell.angle_gamma   90.00
#
_symmetry.space_group_name_H-M   'P 1'
#
loop_
_entity.id
_entity.type
_entity.pdbx_description
1 polymer ?
#
loop_
_entity_poly.entity_id
_entity_poly.type
_entity_poly.pdbx_seq_one_letter_code
_entity_poly.pdbx_strand_id
1 'polypeptide(L)' 'MPQDVRARLQHHLGQARATVRSAGRAGDEAAVAAARARVHRAKTGLGERGPAWWDQDETTRRARWEDALRELDAG' A
#
# COMPACT_ATOMS: atom_id res chain seq x y z
N MET A 1 13.47 -6.54 -2.18
CA MET A 1 12.18 -7.04 -1.66
C MET A 1 11.88 -8.41 -2.26
N PRO A 2 11.45 -9.40 -1.45
CA PRO A 2 11.01 -10.73 -1.92
C PRO A 2 9.80 -10.69 -2.88
N GLN A 3 9.67 -11.67 -3.77
CA GLN A 3 8.58 -11.70 -4.77
C GLN A 3 7.20 -11.91 -4.14
N ASP A 4 7.11 -12.74 -3.10
CA ASP A 4 5.88 -13.01 -2.35
C ASP A 4 5.36 -11.75 -1.65
N VAL A 5 6.24 -10.99 -0.99
CA VAL A 5 5.92 -9.69 -0.40
C VAL A 5 5.39 -8.73 -1.47
N ARG A 6 6.08 -8.66 -2.63
CA ARG A 6 5.64 -7.83 -3.76
C ARG A 6 4.24 -8.22 -4.24
N ALA A 7 3.96 -9.52 -4.37
CA ALA A 7 2.66 -10.03 -4.80
C ALA A 7 1.56 -9.64 -3.80
N ARG A 8 1.81 -9.77 -2.50
CA ARG A 8 0.87 -9.40 -1.44
C ARG A 8 0.57 -7.90 -1.41
N LEU A 9 1.59 -7.05 -1.54
CA LEU A 9 1.39 -5.59 -1.63
C LEU A 9 0.59 -5.19 -2.89
N GLN A 10 0.83 -5.85 -4.03
CA GLN A 10 0.03 -5.64 -5.24
C GLN A 10 -1.41 -6.09 -5.06
N HIS A 11 -1.64 -7.21 -4.36
CA HIS A 11 -2.99 -7.68 -4.03
C HIS A 11 -3.74 -6.65 -3.19
N HIS A 12 -3.13 -6.18 -2.09
CA HIS A 12 -3.68 -5.12 -1.24
C HIS A 12 -3.99 -3.83 -2.03
N LEU A 13 -3.07 -3.44 -2.92
CA LEU A 13 -3.28 -2.28 -3.81
C LEU A 13 -4.49 -2.47 -4.74
N GLY A 14 -4.64 -3.67 -5.31
CA GLY A 14 -5.79 -4.02 -6.15
C GLY A 14 -7.11 -3.93 -5.40
N GLN A 15 -7.18 -4.56 -4.22
CA GLN A 15 -8.36 -4.52 -3.35
C GLN A 15 -8.73 -3.09 -2.95
N ALA A 16 -7.76 -2.31 -2.47
CA ALA A 16 -8.00 -0.93 -2.06
C ALA A 16 -8.51 -0.04 -3.21
N ARG A 17 -7.98 -0.21 -4.43
CA ARG A 17 -8.48 0.50 -5.62
C ARG A 17 -9.91 0.10 -5.99
N ALA A 18 -10.25 -1.18 -5.84
CA ALA A 18 -11.61 -1.65 -6.04
C ALA A 18 -12.56 -1.00 -5.03
N THR A 19 -12.17 -0.92 -3.75
CA THR A 19 -12.95 -0.25 -2.69
C THR A 19 -13.13 1.24 -2.96
N VAL A 20 -12.10 1.98 -3.37
CA VAL A 20 -12.25 3.40 -3.75
C VAL A 20 -13.35 3.57 -4.79
N ARG A 21 -13.37 2.68 -5.80
CA ARG A 21 -14.36 2.74 -6.88
C ARG A 21 -15.77 2.38 -6.40
N SER A 22 -15.93 1.31 -5.61
CA SER A 22 -17.25 0.89 -5.13
C SER A 22 -17.82 1.86 -4.10
N ALA A 23 -17.02 2.29 -3.12
CA ALA A 23 -17.43 3.28 -2.11
C ALA A 23 -17.75 4.63 -2.73
N GLY A 24 -16.96 5.08 -3.72
CA GLY A 24 -17.25 6.33 -4.44
C GLY A 24 -18.57 6.30 -5.21
N ARG A 25 -18.99 5.13 -5.73
CA ARG A 25 -20.32 4.98 -6.35
C ARG A 25 -21.45 4.95 -5.32
N ALA A 26 -21.18 4.49 -4.11
CA ALA A 26 -22.12 4.46 -3.01
C ALA A 26 -22.23 5.81 -2.27
N GLY A 27 -21.36 6.78 -2.56
CA GLY A 27 -21.30 8.05 -1.85
C GLY A 27 -20.69 7.94 -0.43
N ASP A 28 -20.00 6.84 -0.13
CA ASP A 28 -19.35 6.63 1.17
C ASP A 28 -17.94 7.24 1.18
N GLU A 29 -17.88 8.54 1.48
CA GLU A 29 -16.62 9.28 1.53
C GLU A 29 -15.66 8.77 2.61
N ALA A 30 -16.17 8.22 3.72
CA ALA A 30 -15.35 7.65 4.79
C ALA A 30 -14.63 6.38 4.30
N ALA A 31 -15.36 5.47 3.63
CA ALA A 31 -14.76 4.29 3.02
C ALA A 31 -13.80 4.64 1.87
N VAL A 32 -14.08 5.69 1.10
CA VAL A 32 -13.15 6.20 0.08
C VAL A 32 -11.85 6.70 0.73
N ALA A 33 -11.94 7.47 1.80
CA ALA A 33 -10.76 7.97 2.53
C ALA A 33 -9.92 6.82 3.09
N ALA A 34 -10.55 5.85 3.76
CA ALA A 34 -9.86 4.67 4.27
C ALA A 34 -9.19 3.85 3.15
N ALA A 35 -9.88 3.62 2.03
CA ALA A 35 -9.33 2.90 0.90
C ALA A 35 -8.16 3.66 0.24
N ARG A 36 -8.21 4.99 0.15
CA ARG A 36 -7.08 5.82 -0.33
C ARG A 36 -5.86 5.73 0.60
N ALA A 37 -6.06 5.67 1.91
CA ALA A 37 -4.98 5.45 2.86
C ALA A 37 -4.29 4.08 2.63
N ARG A 38 -5.08 3.02 2.40
CA ARG A 38 -4.55 1.70 2.02
C ARG A 38 -3.78 1.73 0.71
N VAL A 39 -4.28 2.42 -0.33
CA VAL A 39 -3.56 2.63 -1.60
C VAL A 39 -2.22 3.32 -1.37
N HIS A 40 -2.21 4.38 -0.56
CA HIS A 40 -0.99 5.09 -0.24
C HIS A 40 0.02 4.15 0.42
N ARG A 41 -0.40 3.39 1.44
CA ARG A 41 0.47 2.47 2.15
C ARG A 41 1.05 1.37 1.27
N ALA A 42 0.22 0.74 0.43
CA ALA A 42 0.69 -0.28 -0.50
C ALA A 42 1.73 0.28 -1.49
N LYS A 43 1.51 1.49 -2.01
CA LYS A 43 2.46 2.16 -2.91
C LYS A 43 3.77 2.54 -2.21
N THR A 44 3.71 2.98 -0.96
CA THR A 44 4.90 3.23 -0.15
C THR A 44 5.68 1.92 0.04
N GLY A 45 5.04 0.83 0.45
CA GLY A 45 5.67 -0.49 0.57
C GLY A 45 6.31 -0.98 -0.74
N LEU A 46 5.66 -0.75 -1.88
CA LEU A 46 6.19 -1.08 -3.21
C LEU A 46 7.36 -0.19 -3.65
N GLY A 47 7.65 0.89 -2.93
CA GLY A 47 8.67 1.86 -3.31
C GLY A 47 8.24 2.85 -4.39
N GLU A 48 6.94 2.91 -4.73
CA GLU A 48 6.38 3.88 -5.70
C GLU A 48 6.22 5.28 -5.09
N ARG A 49 6.29 5.40 -3.76
CA ARG A 49 6.21 6.65 -3.01
C ARG A 49 7.29 6.70 -1.93
N GLY A 50 7.67 7.92 -1.55
CA GLY A 50 8.72 8.20 -0.58
C GLY A 50 10.06 8.55 -1.24
N PRO A 51 11.16 8.58 -0.46
CA PRO A 51 12.50 8.86 -0.96
C PRO A 51 12.86 7.98 -2.15
N ALA A 52 13.70 8.50 -3.04
CA ALA A 52 14.18 7.73 -4.19
C ALA A 52 14.95 6.48 -3.71
N TRP A 53 14.91 5.40 -4.49
CA TRP A 53 15.49 4.13 -4.07
C TRP A 53 17.02 4.15 -4.07
N TRP A 54 17.65 5.05 -4.83
CA TRP A 54 19.11 5.24 -4.87
C TRP A 54 19.64 6.03 -3.67
N ASP A 55 18.77 6.70 -2.91
CA ASP A 55 19.11 7.44 -1.69
C ASP A 55 18.85 6.62 -0.41
N GLN A 56 18.60 5.31 -0.54
CA GLN A 56 18.27 4.44 0.59
C GLN A 56 19.17 3.22 0.67
N ASP A 57 19.58 2.89 1.89
CA ASP A 57 20.17 1.60 2.18
C ASP A 57 19.13 0.46 2.11
N GLU A 58 19.63 -0.78 2.01
CA GLU A 58 18.78 -1.97 1.91
C GLU A 58 17.94 -2.18 3.18
N THR A 59 18.41 -1.74 4.34
CA THR A 59 17.69 -1.81 5.63
C THR A 59 16.44 -0.94 5.64
N THR A 60 16.55 0.31 5.16
CA THR A 60 15.46 1.26 5.04
C THR A 60 14.43 0.78 4.03
N ARG A 61 14.90 0.25 2.90
CA ARG A 61 14.05 -0.39 1.90
C ARG A 61 13.29 -1.58 2.49
N ARG A 62 13.97 -2.40 3.30
CA ARG A 62 13.38 -3.55 4.00
C ARG A 62 12.29 -3.15 4.97
N ALA A 63 12.62 -2.29 5.93
CA ALA A 63 11.67 -1.82 6.93
C ALA A 63 10.40 -1.24 6.29
N ARG A 64 10.54 -0.48 5.20
CA ARG A 64 9.41 0.09 4.46
C ARG A 64 8.39 -0.94 3.99
N TRP A 65 8.82 -2.03 3.35
CA TRP A 65 7.87 -3.03 2.85
C TRP A 65 7.35 -3.95 3.97
N GLU A 66 8.16 -4.22 5.00
CA GLU A 66 7.75 -4.97 6.19
C GLU A 66 6.63 -4.23 6.95
N ASP A 67 6.82 -2.94 7.21
CA ASP A 67 5.84 -2.11 7.92
C ASP A 67 4.56 -1.88 7.10
N ALA A 68 4.71 -1.63 5.80
CA ALA A 68 3.56 -1.47 4.92
C ALA A 68 2.71 -2.75 4.88
N LEU A 69 3.34 -3.91 4.77
CA LEU A 69 2.64 -5.19 4.73
C LEU A 69 1.96 -5.51 6.07
N ARG A 70 2.67 -5.33 7.19
CA ARG A 70 2.13 -5.54 8.55
C ARG A 70 0.87 -4.71 8.78
N GLU A 71 0.87 -3.44 8.41
CA GLU A 71 -0.30 -2.58 8.59
C GLU A 71 -1.44 -2.89 7.63
N LEU A 72 -1.16 -3.35 6.41
CA LEU A 72 -2.19 -3.75 5.45
C LEU A 72 -2.83 -5.10 5.80
N ASP A 73 -2.09 -5.99 6.45
CA ASP A 73 -2.62 -7.27 6.95
C ASP A 73 -3.43 -7.10 8.25
N ALA A 74 -3.16 -6.04 9.03
CA ALA A 74 -3.81 -5.78 10.31
C ALA A 74 -5.19 -5.09 10.21
N GLY A 75 -5.58 -4.62 9.03
CA GLY A 75 -6.88 -3.96 8.80
C GLY A 75 -7.53 -4.38 7.51
#